data_AF-A0A8S2X063-F1
#
_entry.id   AF-A0A8S2X063-F1
#
_cell.length_a   1.000
_cell.length_b   1.000
_cell.length_c   1.000
_cell.angle_alpha   90.00
_cell.angle_beta   90.00
_cell.angle_gamma   90.00
#
_symmetry.space_group_name_H-M   'P 1'
#
loop_
_entity.id
_entity.type
_entity.pdbx_description
1 polymer ?
#
loop_
_entity_poly.entity_id
_entity_poly.type
_entity_poly.pdbx_seq_one_letter_code
_entity_poly.pdbx_strand_id
1 'polypeptide(L)' 'RQELEPNHTQFILFDDGTREPSYDDRYRAHFVRAVSSGAQRAIPQITIVLAGGLSTLEAMFDDLRAKIPVIIVD' A
#
# COMPACT_ATOMS: atom_id res chain seq x y z
N ARG A 1 9.11 12.72 15.76
CA ARG A 1 9.91 11.80 14.94
C ARG A 1 9.23 10.45 15.00
N GLN A 2 8.90 9.86 13.86
CA GLN A 2 8.36 8.51 13.80
C GLN A 2 9.54 7.56 13.63
N GLU A 3 9.64 6.56 14.50
CA GLU A 3 10.71 5.56 14.43
C GLU A 3 10.32 4.45 13.46
N LEU A 4 11.33 3.82 12.83
CA LEU A 4 11.10 2.63 12.01
C LEU A 4 10.80 1.43 12.91
N GLU A 5 9.84 0.61 12.52
CA GLU A 5 9.43 -0.55 13.32
C GLU A 5 10.51 -1.67 13.23
N PRO A 6 10.96 -2.22 14.37
CA PRO A 6 12.15 -3.08 14.44
C PRO A 6 12.02 -4.51 13.87
N ASN A 7 10.80 -5.01 13.67
CA ASN A 7 10.51 -6.37 13.21
C ASN A 7 10.42 -6.49 11.68
N HIS A 8 10.62 -5.41 10.93
CA HIS A 8 10.65 -5.45 9.46
C HIS A 8 11.99 -5.97 8.93
N THR A 9 11.94 -6.81 7.88
CA THR A 9 13.15 -7.29 7.19
C THR A 9 13.65 -6.30 6.13
N GLN A 10 12.76 -5.51 5.54
CA GLN A 10 13.05 -4.59 4.45
C GLN A 10 12.27 -3.29 4.66
N PHE A 11 12.89 -2.18 4.26
CA PHE A 11 12.28 -0.85 4.27
C PHE A 11 12.33 -0.25 2.88
N ILE A 12 11.22 0.37 2.48
CA ILE A 12 11.16 1.23 1.30
C ILE A 12 10.96 2.65 1.82
N LEU A 13 11.96 3.50 1.59
CA LEU A 13 11.95 4.90 2.03
C LEU A 13 11.57 5.79 0.85
N PHE A 14 10.55 6.61 1.04
CA PHE A 14 10.10 7.59 0.06
C PHE A 14 10.51 9.00 0.49
N ASP A 15 10.97 9.79 -0.47
CA ASP A 15 11.35 11.19 -0.28
C ASP A 15 10.58 12.03 -1.30
N ASP A 16 9.77 12.96 -0.79
CA ASP A 16 9.04 13.94 -1.60
C ASP A 16 9.74 15.31 -1.64
N GLY A 17 10.95 15.41 -1.07
CA GLY A 17 11.73 16.63 -0.95
C GLY A 17 11.25 17.57 0.16
N THR A 18 10.23 17.17 0.93
CA THR A 18 9.71 17.94 2.06
C THR A 18 10.18 17.35 3.39
N ARG A 19 10.08 18.15 4.45
CA ARG A 19 10.42 17.71 5.83
C ARG A 19 9.19 17.27 6.61
N GLU A 20 8.01 17.49 6.06
CA GLU A 20 6.75 17.15 6.71
C GLU A 20 6.38 15.72 6.32
N PRO A 21 5.80 14.92 7.24
CA PRO A 21 5.31 13.60 6.88
C PRO A 21 4.17 13.73 5.88
N SER A 22 4.38 13.29 4.64
CA SER A 22 3.29 13.05 3.69
C SER A 22 3.07 11.55 3.55
N TYR A 23 1.81 11.13 3.63
CA TYR A 23 1.42 9.77 3.31
C TYR A 23 1.02 9.75 1.84
N ASP A 24 1.96 9.41 0.96
CA ASP A 24 1.70 9.31 -0.46
C ASP A 24 1.39 7.87 -0.87
N ASP A 25 0.10 7.56 -0.96
CA ASP A 25 -0.38 6.24 -1.41
C ASP A 25 -0.11 5.96 -2.90
N ARG A 26 0.32 6.96 -3.70
CA ARG A 26 0.62 6.76 -5.12
C ARG A 26 1.78 5.80 -5.31
N TYR A 27 2.79 5.84 -4.45
CA TYR A 27 3.90 4.89 -4.53
C TYR A 27 3.41 3.46 -4.28
N ARG A 28 2.58 3.26 -3.23
CA ARG A 28 1.98 1.95 -2.92
C ARG A 28 1.23 1.40 -4.12
N ALA A 29 0.34 2.19 -4.71
CA ALA A 29 -0.45 1.79 -5.88
C ALA A 29 0.44 1.43 -7.08
N HIS A 30 1.50 2.20 -7.34
CA HIS A 30 2.45 1.92 -8.41
C HIS A 30 3.23 0.61 -8.15
N PHE A 31 3.73 0.43 -6.93
CA PHE A 31 4.48 -0.77 -6.54
C PHE A 31 3.63 -2.04 -6.70
N VAL A 32 2.41 -2.03 -6.18
CA VAL A 32 1.46 -3.14 -6.29
C VAL A 32 1.21 -3.50 -7.75
N ARG A 33 1.03 -2.51 -8.63
CA ARG A 33 0.87 -2.75 -10.08
C ARG A 33 2.13 -3.32 -10.74
N ALA A 34 3.31 -2.82 -10.38
CA ALA A 34 4.58 -3.27 -10.95
C ALA A 34 4.88 -4.74 -10.60
N VAL A 35 4.55 -5.15 -9.37
CA VAL A 35 4.68 -6.56 -8.96
C VAL A 35 3.77 -7.47 -9.80
N SER A 36 2.56 -7.02 -10.12
CA SER A 36 1.61 -7.79 -10.94
C SER A 36 2.02 -7.90 -12.42
N SER A 37 2.71 -6.89 -12.96
CA SER A 37 3.08 -6.84 -14.39
C SER A 37 4.43 -7.51 -14.70
N GLY A 38 5.32 -7.64 -13.71
CA GLY A 38 6.66 -8.21 -13.89
C GLY A 38 6.74 -9.73 -13.99
N ALA A 39 5.64 -10.45 -13.73
CA ALA A 39 5.63 -11.90 -13.66
C ALA A 39 5.07 -12.55 -14.94
N GLN A 40 5.71 -13.63 -15.40
CA GLN A 40 5.22 -14.45 -16.54
C GLN A 40 3.83 -15.05 -16.30
N ARG A 41 3.37 -15.08 -15.04
CA ARG A 41 2.02 -15.41 -14.61
C ARG A 41 1.54 -14.35 -13.63
N ALA A 42 0.27 -13.98 -13.71
CA ALA A 42 -0.33 -13.00 -12.81
C ALA A 42 -0.17 -13.46 -11.35
N ILE A 43 0.43 -12.60 -10.52
CA ILE A 43 0.54 -12.82 -9.08
C ILE A 43 -0.79 -12.36 -8.45
N PRO A 44 -1.52 -13.23 -7.75
CA PRO A 44 -2.74 -12.83 -7.06
C PRO A 44 -2.41 -11.90 -5.89
N GLN A 45 -3.23 -10.88 -5.70
CA GLN A 45 -3.07 -9.88 -4.64
C GLN A 45 -4.35 -9.80 -3.82
N ILE A 46 -4.22 -9.50 -2.54
CA ILE A 46 -5.33 -9.21 -1.62
C ILE A 46 -4.93 -8.05 -0.71
N THR A 47 -5.91 -7.25 -0.30
CA THR A 47 -5.75 -6.20 0.71
C THR A 47 -6.49 -6.61 1.96
N ILE A 48 -5.85 -6.50 3.13
CA ILE A 48 -6.45 -6.80 4.44
C ILE A 48 -6.51 -5.50 5.23
N VAL A 49 -7.69 -5.17 5.74
CA VAL A 49 -7.94 -3.96 6.50
C VAL A 49 -8.42 -4.33 7.90
N LEU A 50 -7.65 -3.89 8.91
CA LEU A 50 -7.92 -4.13 10.33
C LEU A 50 -8.59 -2.93 10.99
N ALA A 51 -8.14 -1.71 10.65
CA ALA A 51 -8.69 -0.45 11.12
C ALA A 51 -8.23 0.67 10.18
N GLY A 52 -8.97 1.77 10.10
CA GLY A 52 -8.63 2.86 9.20
C GLY A 52 -9.56 4.05 9.24
N GLY A 53 -9.10 5.17 8.67
CA GLY A 53 -9.87 6.40 8.48
C GLY A 53 -10.22 6.62 7.00
N LEU A 54 -10.47 7.88 6.62
CA LEU A 54 -10.83 8.25 5.24
C LEU A 54 -9.76 7.82 4.22
N SER A 55 -8.47 7.99 4.53
CA SER A 55 -7.39 7.58 3.63
C SER A 55 -7.36 6.08 3.37
N THR A 56 -7.64 5.26 4.39
CA THR A 56 -7.75 3.80 4.24
C THR A 56 -8.91 3.45 3.32
N LEU A 57 -10.04 4.13 3.43
CA LEU A 57 -11.21 3.92 2.57
C LEU A 57 -10.90 4.28 1.10
N GLU A 58 -10.20 5.39 0.86
CA GLU A 58 -9.75 5.80 -0.47
C GLU A 58 -8.82 4.73 -1.08
N ALA A 59 -7.84 4.26 -0.31
CA ALA A 59 -6.93 3.19 -0.74
C ALA A 59 -7.66 1.88 -1.06
N MET A 60 -8.65 1.49 -0.24
CA MET A 60 -9.50 0.31 -0.51
C MET A 60 -10.26 0.46 -1.83
N PHE A 61 -10.78 1.65 -2.11
CA PHE A 61 -11.55 1.89 -3.32
C PHE A 61 -10.69 1.79 -4.58
N ASP A 62 -9.45 2.28 -4.50
CA ASP A 62 -8.48 2.13 -5.58
C ASP A 62 -8.05 0.67 -5.80
N ASP A 63 -7.88 -0.10 -4.74
CA ASP A 63 -7.57 -1.52 -4.81
C ASP A 63 -8.74 -2.31 -5.46
N LEU A 64 -9.98 -2.03 -5.07
CA LEU A 64 -11.18 -2.63 -5.68
C LEU A 64 -11.30 -2.29 -7.18
N ARG A 65 -11.01 -1.04 -7.58
CA ARG A 65 -10.97 -0.64 -9.00
C ARG A 65 -9.89 -1.40 -9.78
N ALA A 66 -8.79 -1.73 -9.13
CA ALA A 66 -7.73 -2.55 -9.69
C ALA A 66 -8.06 -4.07 -9.71
N LYS A 67 -9.28 -4.45 -9.30
CA LYS A 67 -9.74 -5.85 -9.16
C LYS A 67 -8.95 -6.64 -8.11
N ILE A 68 -8.42 -5.95 -7.10
CA ILE A 68 -7.79 -6.57 -5.93
C ILE A 68 -8.88 -6.76 -4.87
N PRO A 69 -9.15 -8.00 -4.43
CA PRO A 69 -10.09 -8.25 -3.34
C PRO A 69 -9.64 -7.61 -2.03
N VAL A 70 -10.61 -7.03 -1.31
CA VAL A 70 -10.39 -6.42 0.00
C VAL A 70 -11.10 -7.24 1.07
N ILE A 71 -10.38 -7.61 2.13
CA ILE A 71 -10.88 -8.32 3.31
C ILE A 71 -10.90 -7.33 4.48
N ILE A 72 -12.08 -7.14 5.06
CA ILE A 72 -12.27 -6.31 6.25
C ILE A 72 -12.38 -7.25 7.45
N VAL A 73 -11.59 -6.97 8.49
CA VAL A 73 -11.60 -7.74 9.75
C VAL A 73 -12.25 -6.86 10.82
N ASP A 74 -13.21 -7.44 11.54
CA ASP A 74 -13.91 -6.85 12.68
C ASP A 74 -13.35 -7.42 13.99
#